data_AF-A0A0A9WT39-F1
#
_entry.id   AF-A0A0A9WT39-F1
#
_cell.length_a   1.000
_cell.length_b   1.000
_cell.length_c   1.000
_cell.angle_alpha   90.00
_cell.angle_beta   90.00
_cell.angle_gamma   90.00
#
_symmetry.space_group_name_H-M   'P 1'
#
loop_
_entity.id
_entity.type
_entity.pdbx_description
1 polymer ?
#
loop_
_entity_poly.entity_id
_entity_poly.type
_entity_poly.pdbx_seq_one_letter_code
_entity_poly.pdbx_strand_id
1 'polypeptide(L)'
;MKGPVTALCEINGDLAVAVGGTIRVLHYENKAAPQSALQTTALLYANVYVTTLSSIKTYLLYGDLHASASLARYSAVNHTLTPLAKDVHAISTVTSLPLYHQRHLGLLVSDDRRCLYSFGYVPRVQSTHSAGIDSDSGNGVDSDISAAAAFVSATETNTNVERDEDGKISSKIL
;
A
#
# COMPACT_ATOMS: atom_id res chain seq x y z
N MET A 1 -1.14 21.86 -6.08
CA MET A 1 -1.96 20.91 -5.28
C MET A 1 -2.44 21.63 -4.02
N LYS A 2 -3.65 21.37 -3.55
CA LYS A 2 -4.19 21.99 -2.33
C LYS A 2 -4.31 20.92 -1.25
N GLY A 3 -3.31 20.83 -0.38
CA GLY A 3 -3.24 19.82 0.70
C GLY A 3 -1.81 19.35 0.95
N PRO A 4 -1.55 18.71 2.11
CA PRO A 4 -0.26 18.13 2.41
C PRO A 4 0.02 16.94 1.49
N VAL A 5 1.22 16.89 0.93
CA VAL A 5 1.74 15.70 0.23
C VAL A 5 2.31 14.77 1.29
N THR A 6 1.69 13.62 1.49
CA THR A 6 2.05 12.70 2.59
C THR A 6 2.92 11.54 2.13
N ALA A 7 2.69 11.04 0.92
CA ALA A 7 3.45 9.95 0.33
C ALA A 7 3.49 10.05 -1.20
N LEU A 8 4.50 9.45 -1.81
CA LEU A 8 4.69 9.39 -3.26
C LEU A 8 5.32 8.06 -3.66
N CYS A 9 4.99 7.56 -4.85
CA CYS A 9 5.64 6.40 -5.44
C CYS A 9 5.58 6.46 -6.97
N GLU A 10 6.47 5.75 -7.64
CA GLU A 10 6.39 5.54 -9.09
C GLU A 10 5.37 4.44 -9.40
N ILE A 11 4.58 4.56 -10.46
CA ILE A 11 3.67 3.52 -10.94
C ILE A 11 3.64 3.50 -12.46
N ASN A 12 4.22 2.46 -13.06
CA ASN A 12 4.21 2.24 -14.50
C ASN A 12 4.75 3.46 -15.31
N GLY A 13 5.81 4.10 -14.81
CA GLY A 13 6.42 5.29 -15.40
C GLY A 13 5.74 6.62 -15.04
N ASP A 14 4.59 6.58 -14.35
CA ASP A 14 3.91 7.75 -13.81
C ASP A 14 4.24 7.97 -12.33
N LEU A 15 3.95 9.15 -11.79
CA LEU A 15 4.15 9.49 -10.38
C LEU A 15 2.83 9.49 -9.62
N ALA A 16 2.62 8.51 -8.74
CA ALA A 16 1.51 8.52 -7.80
C ALA A 16 1.86 9.37 -6.56
N VAL A 17 0.93 10.22 -6.15
CA VAL A 17 1.09 11.16 -5.04
C VAL A 17 -0.17 11.15 -4.18
N ALA A 18 -0.01 10.91 -2.89
CA ALA A 18 -1.05 11.12 -1.90
C ALA A 18 -1.06 12.58 -1.43
N VAL A 19 -2.21 13.24 -1.59
CA VAL A 19 -2.44 14.63 -1.24
C VAL A 19 -3.71 14.73 -0.39
N GLY A 20 -3.54 14.99 0.91
CA GLY A 20 -4.64 14.96 1.87
C GLY A 20 -5.38 13.62 1.84
N GLY A 21 -6.69 13.64 1.62
CA GLY A 21 -7.53 12.43 1.48
C GLY A 21 -7.63 11.87 0.06
N THR A 22 -6.76 12.30 -0.86
CA THR A 22 -6.82 11.91 -2.27
C THR A 22 -5.51 11.32 -2.76
N ILE A 23 -5.57 10.35 -3.66
CA ILE A 23 -4.41 9.81 -4.36
C ILE A 23 -4.51 10.21 -5.83
N ARG A 24 -3.45 10.79 -6.37
CA ARG A 24 -3.38 11.31 -7.73
C ARG A 24 -2.25 10.63 -8.48
N VAL A 25 -2.47 10.23 -9.73
CA VAL A 25 -1.39 9.80 -10.62
C VAL A 25 -1.07 10.94 -11.56
N LEU A 26 0.21 11.28 -11.66
CA LEU A 26 0.73 12.38 -12.45
C LEU A 26 1.61 11.82 -13.56
N HIS A 27 1.32 12.22 -14.79
CA HIS A 27 2.20 11.92 -15.92
C HIS A 27 3.17 13.08 -16.14
N TYR A 28 4.42 12.73 -16.42
CA TYR A 28 5.45 13.70 -16.76
C TYR A 28 5.55 13.85 -18.29
N GLU A 29 5.01 14.93 -18.85
CA GLU A 29 5.23 15.24 -20.27
C GLU A 29 6.57 15.95 -20.47
N ASN A 30 7.55 15.22 -21.02
CA ASN A 30 8.81 15.80 -21.48
C ASN A 30 8.66 16.38 -22.89
N LYS A 31 7.87 17.44 -23.04
CA LYS A 31 7.95 18.31 -24.22
C LYS A 31 8.92 19.43 -23.85
N ALA A 32 9.79 19.83 -24.78
CA ALA A 32 10.84 20.85 -24.64
C ALA A 32 10.32 22.28 -24.36
N ALA A 33 9.33 22.39 -23.48
CA ALA A 33 8.72 23.62 -23.03
C ALA A 33 9.48 24.18 -21.82
N PRO A 34 9.54 25.51 -21.69
CA PRO A 34 10.28 26.18 -20.60
C PRO A 34 9.74 25.91 -19.19
N GLN A 35 8.56 25.29 -19.08
CA GLN A 35 7.98 24.81 -17.83
C GLN A 35 7.52 23.37 -18.03
N SER A 36 8.34 22.43 -17.59
CA SER A 36 7.96 21.02 -17.50
C SER A 36 6.73 20.88 -16.59
N ALA A 37 5.64 20.32 -17.12
CA ALA A 37 4.34 20.28 -16.44
C ALA A 37 3.94 18.85 -16.10
N LEU A 38 3.79 18.56 -14.81
CA LEU A 38 3.13 17.36 -14.31
C LEU A 38 1.61 17.49 -14.52
N GLN A 39 1.03 16.60 -15.31
CA GLN A 39 -0.41 16.56 -15.55
C GLN A 39 -1.05 15.45 -14.70
N THR A 40 -2.18 15.73 -14.06
CA THR A 40 -2.93 14.69 -13.32
C THR A 40 -3.72 13.84 -14.29
N THR A 41 -3.42 12.55 -14.30
CA THR A 41 -4.01 11.55 -15.20
C THR A 41 -5.16 10.81 -14.52
N ALA A 42 -4.96 10.37 -13.27
CA ALA A 42 -5.99 9.66 -12.49
C ALA A 42 -6.12 10.24 -11.08
N LEU A 43 -7.31 10.07 -10.50
CA LEU A 43 -7.65 10.53 -9.15
C LEU A 43 -8.49 9.48 -8.43
N LEU A 44 -8.13 9.19 -7.18
CA LEU A 44 -8.87 8.35 -6.26
C LEU A 44 -9.18 9.14 -4.98
N TYR A 45 -10.45 9.20 -4.60
CA TYR A 45 -10.88 9.73 -3.31
C TYR A 45 -10.78 8.62 -2.27
N ALA A 46 -9.62 8.52 -1.62
CA ALA A 46 -9.36 7.48 -0.64
C ALA A 46 -10.07 7.78 0.70
N ASN A 47 -10.35 9.06 1.00
CA ASN A 47 -10.96 9.52 2.26
C ASN A 47 -10.22 9.03 3.52
N VAL A 48 -8.91 8.81 3.38
CA VAL A 48 -8.01 8.31 4.42
C VAL A 48 -6.72 9.13 4.44
N TYR A 49 -6.00 9.11 5.56
CA TYR A 49 -4.73 9.81 5.69
C TYR A 49 -3.59 8.85 5.31
N VAL A 50 -3.20 8.89 4.04
CA VAL A 50 -2.21 7.95 3.50
C VAL A 50 -0.83 8.20 4.13
N THR A 51 -0.36 7.27 4.95
CA THR A 51 0.96 7.32 5.59
C THR A 51 2.05 6.73 4.70
N THR A 52 1.71 5.68 3.96
CA THR A 52 2.63 5.00 3.04
C THR A 52 1.99 4.74 1.69
N LEU A 53 2.80 4.83 0.64
CA LEU A 53 2.39 4.57 -0.73
C LEU A 53 3.48 3.76 -1.42
N SER A 54 3.12 2.59 -1.94
CA SER A 54 4.02 1.70 -2.66
C SER A 54 3.31 1.08 -3.86
N SER A 55 4.07 0.60 -4.84
CA SER A 55 3.50 0.06 -6.07
C SER A 55 4.18 -1.25 -6.45
N ILE A 56 3.44 -2.08 -7.18
CA ILE A 56 3.96 -3.25 -7.86
C ILE A 56 3.27 -3.37 -9.22
N LYS A 57 4.02 -3.08 -10.30
CA LYS A 57 3.49 -2.97 -11.65
C LYS A 57 2.33 -1.95 -11.72
N THR A 58 1.12 -2.41 -11.97
CA THR A 58 -0.10 -1.58 -12.05
C THR A 58 -0.91 -1.59 -10.76
N TYR A 59 -0.45 -2.28 -9.71
CA TYR A 59 -1.10 -2.28 -8.41
C TYR A 59 -0.47 -1.21 -7.53
N LEU A 60 -1.32 -0.49 -6.82
CA LEU A 60 -0.98 0.56 -5.88
C LEU A 60 -1.44 0.14 -4.49
N LEU A 61 -0.50 0.08 -3.57
CA LEU A 61 -0.73 -0.19 -2.16
C LEU A 61 -0.61 1.14 -1.40
N TYR A 62 -1.61 1.43 -0.58
CA TYR A 62 -1.57 2.57 0.32
C TYR A 62 -1.94 2.16 1.74
N GLY A 63 -1.13 2.60 2.70
CA GLY A 63 -1.40 2.46 4.12
C GLY A 63 -2.06 3.72 4.67
N ASP A 64 -3.00 3.55 5.58
CA ASP A 64 -3.66 4.61 6.32
C ASP A 64 -3.25 4.62 7.79
N LEU A 65 -3.34 5.80 8.39
CA LEU A 65 -3.16 6.01 9.82
C LEU A 65 -4.24 5.32 10.68
N HIS A 66 -5.44 5.07 10.15
CA HIS A 66 -6.54 4.49 10.94
C HIS A 66 -7.28 3.32 10.28
N ALA A 67 -7.28 3.22 8.95
CA ALA A 67 -8.02 2.19 8.20
C ALA A 67 -7.10 1.14 7.54
N SER A 68 -5.99 0.78 8.21
CA SER A 68 -5.06 -0.27 7.77
C SER A 68 -4.54 -0.03 6.35
N ALA A 69 -4.28 -1.10 5.60
CA ALA A 69 -3.82 -1.02 4.22
C ALA A 69 -4.95 -1.29 3.22
N SER A 70 -4.80 -0.75 2.02
CA SER A 70 -5.73 -0.92 0.91
C SER A 70 -4.97 -1.08 -0.41
N LEU A 71 -5.61 -1.76 -1.34
CA LEU A 71 -5.08 -2.07 -2.66
C LEU A 71 -5.96 -1.43 -3.73
N ALA A 72 -5.34 -0.69 -4.64
CA ALA A 72 -5.95 -0.19 -5.86
C ALA A 72 -5.17 -0.65 -7.09
N ARG A 73 -5.80 -0.55 -8.25
CA ARG A 73 -5.20 -0.81 -9.55
C ARG A 73 -5.27 0.41 -10.42
N TYR A 74 -4.13 0.77 -10.99
CA TYR A 74 -4.02 1.79 -12.01
C TYR A 74 -4.20 1.19 -13.40
N SER A 75 -5.11 1.77 -14.17
CA SER A 75 -5.25 1.50 -15.60
C SER A 75 -4.72 2.69 -16.39
N ALA A 76 -3.53 2.55 -16.97
CA ALA A 76 -2.95 3.58 -17.82
C ALA A 76 -3.77 3.84 -19.09
N VAL A 77 -4.50 2.84 -19.60
CA VAL A 77 -5.36 2.97 -20.80
C VAL A 77 -6.60 3.80 -20.52
N ASN A 78 -7.22 3.59 -19.35
CA ASN A 78 -8.46 4.27 -18.98
C ASN A 78 -8.20 5.52 -18.14
N HIS A 79 -6.96 5.75 -17.72
CA HIS A 79 -6.58 6.80 -16.78
C HIS A 79 -7.40 6.76 -15.47
N THR A 80 -7.67 5.54 -14.98
CA THR A 80 -8.46 5.31 -13.77
C THR A 80 -7.66 4.60 -12.68
N LEU A 81 -7.95 4.97 -11.43
CA LEU A 81 -7.56 4.22 -10.25
C LEU A 81 -8.80 3.50 -9.71
N THR A 82 -8.76 2.17 -9.70
CA THR A 82 -9.86 1.33 -9.23
C THR A 82 -9.46 0.70 -7.90
N PRO A 83 -10.14 0.98 -6.78
CA PRO A 83 -9.90 0.26 -5.55
C PRO A 83 -10.29 -1.22 -5.77
N LEU A 84 -9.46 -2.13 -5.30
CA LEU A 84 -9.66 -3.57 -5.44
C LEU A 84 -10.04 -4.20 -4.11
N ALA A 85 -9.25 -3.90 -3.08
CA ALA A 85 -9.40 -4.49 -1.77
C ALA A 85 -9.08 -3.49 -0.68
N LYS A 86 -9.70 -3.70 0.47
CA LYS A 86 -9.47 -2.93 1.69
C LYS A 86 -9.50 -3.88 2.88
N ASP A 87 -8.61 -3.68 3.83
CA ASP A 87 -8.70 -4.36 5.11
C ASP A 87 -9.85 -3.76 5.93
N VAL A 88 -10.63 -4.63 6.56
CA VAL A 88 -11.74 -4.25 7.44
C VAL A 88 -11.26 -3.84 8.83
N HIS A 89 -10.03 -4.21 9.20
CA HIS A 89 -9.47 -3.87 10.51
C HIS A 89 -8.98 -2.43 10.56
N ALA A 90 -9.20 -1.78 11.71
CA ALA A 90 -8.68 -0.44 11.98
C ALA A 90 -7.27 -0.55 12.59
N ILE A 91 -6.26 -0.72 11.74
CA ILE A 91 -4.84 -0.79 12.12
C ILE A 91 -4.15 0.51 11.72
N SER A 92 -3.31 1.04 12.61
CA SER A 92 -2.48 2.22 12.31
C SER A 92 -1.25 1.78 11.52
N THR A 93 -1.23 2.06 10.22
CA THR A 93 -0.15 1.61 9.34
C THR A 93 1.07 2.53 9.46
N VAL A 94 2.19 1.98 9.93
CA VAL A 94 3.49 2.66 9.96
C VAL A 94 4.25 2.44 8.65
N THR A 95 4.31 1.19 8.18
CA THR A 95 4.86 0.87 6.85
C THR A 95 4.05 -0.18 6.13
N SER A 96 3.99 -0.11 4.80
CA SER A 96 3.34 -1.11 3.96
C SER A 96 4.15 -1.42 2.71
N LEU A 97 4.33 -2.71 2.45
CA LEU A 97 5.14 -3.22 1.33
C LEU A 97 4.37 -4.29 0.55
N PRO A 98 4.47 -4.30 -0.79
CA PRO A 98 3.93 -5.38 -1.58
C PRO A 98 4.79 -6.65 -1.44
N LEU A 99 4.15 -7.81 -1.33
CA LEU A 99 4.79 -9.12 -1.35
C LEU A 99 4.29 -9.91 -2.56
N TYR A 100 5.19 -10.57 -3.28
CA TYR A 100 4.81 -11.47 -4.37
C TYR A 100 5.52 -12.81 -4.22
N HIS A 101 4.74 -13.88 -4.12
CA HIS A 101 5.28 -15.23 -3.98
C HIS A 101 4.42 -16.23 -4.75
N GLN A 102 5.03 -17.02 -5.64
CA GLN A 102 4.38 -18.15 -6.33
C GLN A 102 2.96 -17.84 -6.87
N ARG A 103 2.80 -16.69 -7.55
CA ARG A 103 1.52 -16.19 -8.11
C ARG A 103 0.53 -15.60 -7.10
N HIS A 104 0.87 -15.56 -5.83
CA HIS A 104 0.11 -14.85 -4.81
C HIS A 104 0.67 -13.44 -4.66
N LEU A 105 -0.23 -12.46 -4.74
CA LEU A 105 0.03 -11.09 -4.31
C LEU A 105 -0.38 -10.99 -2.85
N GLY A 106 0.50 -10.46 -2.02
CA GLY A 106 0.24 -10.17 -0.63
C GLY A 106 0.74 -8.78 -0.26
N LEU A 107 0.48 -8.39 0.98
CA LEU A 107 0.87 -7.09 1.52
C LEU A 107 1.44 -7.32 2.90
N LEU A 108 2.60 -6.73 3.18
CA LEU A 108 3.19 -6.69 4.50
C LEU A 108 2.91 -5.34 5.12
N VAL A 109 2.40 -5.32 6.33
CA VAL A 109 2.06 -4.07 7.04
C VAL A 109 2.66 -4.13 8.43
N SER A 110 3.31 -3.06 8.87
CA SER A 110 3.69 -2.89 10.28
C SER A 110 2.79 -1.87 10.95
N ASP A 111 2.46 -2.10 12.21
CA ASP A 111 1.70 -1.15 13.01
C ASP A 111 2.56 -0.34 13.98
N ASP A 112 1.91 0.56 14.70
CA ASP A 112 2.50 1.38 15.78
C ASP A 112 2.83 0.56 17.04
N ARG A 113 2.27 -0.65 17.16
CA ARG A 113 2.52 -1.60 18.26
C ARG A 113 3.66 -2.58 17.97
N ARG A 114 4.42 -2.35 16.90
CA ARG A 114 5.55 -3.20 16.47
C ARG A 114 5.13 -4.62 16.09
N CYS A 115 3.88 -4.80 15.67
CA CYS A 115 3.35 -6.01 15.08
C CYS A 115 3.50 -5.96 13.56
N LEU A 116 3.73 -7.13 12.97
CA LEU A 116 3.82 -7.31 11.53
C LEU A 116 2.64 -8.16 11.06
N TYR A 117 1.95 -7.69 10.03
CA TYR A 117 0.79 -8.35 9.45
C TYR A 117 1.11 -8.73 8.00
N SER A 118 0.81 -9.97 7.64
CA SER A 118 0.92 -10.45 6.26
C SER A 118 -0.48 -10.70 5.71
N PHE A 119 -0.90 -9.88 4.77
CA PHE A 119 -2.18 -10.00 4.09
C PHE A 119 -2.04 -10.75 2.77
N GLY A 120 -2.99 -11.62 2.47
CA GLY A 120 -3.13 -12.25 1.16
C GLY A 120 -4.20 -11.55 0.33
N TYR A 121 -3.88 -11.17 -0.91
CA TYR A 121 -4.88 -10.73 -1.87
C TYR A 121 -5.35 -11.92 -2.71
N VAL A 122 -6.64 -12.26 -2.57
CA VAL A 122 -7.31 -13.27 -3.41
C VAL A 122 -8.38 -12.56 -4.22
N PRO A 123 -8.22 -12.42 -5.55
CA PRO A 123 -9.24 -11.80 -6.37
C PRO A 123 -10.51 -12.65 -6.33
N ARG A 124 -11.65 -12.02 -6.01
CA ARG A 124 -12.93 -12.70 -6.14
C ARG A 124 -13.22 -12.94 -7.62
N VAL A 125 -13.35 -14.20 -8.02
CA VAL A 125 -13.92 -14.55 -9.32
C VAL A 125 -15.39 -14.22 -9.23
N GLN A 126 -15.83 -13.12 -9.87
CA GLN A 126 -17.25 -12.95 -10.14
C GLN A 126 -17.65 -14.11 -11.06
N SER A 127 -18.40 -15.09 -10.53
CA SER A 127 -19.09 -16.05 -11.39
C SER A 127 -20.11 -15.25 -12.19
N THR A 128 -19.85 -15.04 -13.48
CA THR A 128 -20.84 -14.53 -14.42
C THR A 128 -21.92 -15.61 -14.59
N HIS A 129 -22.84 -15.72 -13.64
CA HIS A 129 -24.05 -16.49 -13.77
C HIS A 129 -25.25 -15.60 -13.50
N SER A 130 -26.10 -15.53 -14.53
CA SER A 130 -27.41 -14.90 -14.64
C SER A 130 -27.50 -13.38 -14.48
N ALA A 131 -27.76 -12.73 -15.62
CA ALA A 131 -28.67 -11.60 -15.69
C ALA A 131 -29.97 -11.93 -14.94
N GLY A 132 -30.18 -11.29 -13.79
CA GLY A 132 -31.35 -11.44 -12.95
C GLY A 132 -31.34 -10.32 -11.94
N ILE A 133 -32.46 -9.61 -11.85
CA ILE A 133 -32.68 -8.42 -11.02
C ILE A 133 -32.60 -8.83 -9.55
N ASP A 134 -31.47 -8.58 -8.90
CA ASP A 134 -31.41 -8.40 -7.45
C ASP A 134 -31.10 -6.93 -7.19
N SER A 135 -32.14 -6.22 -6.76
CA SER A 135 -32.09 -4.86 -6.28
C SER A 135 -31.37 -4.82 -4.94
N ASP A 136 -30.06 -4.71 -4.95
CA ASP A 136 -29.36 -4.10 -3.83
C ASP A 136 -28.26 -3.16 -4.33
N SER A 137 -28.52 -1.88 -4.14
CA SER A 137 -27.66 -0.77 -4.50
C SER A 137 -26.46 -0.73 -3.56
N GLY A 138 -25.43 -1.50 -3.88
CA GLY A 138 -24.13 -1.43 -3.24
C GLY A 138 -23.01 -1.37 -4.27
N ASN A 139 -22.39 -0.20 -4.45
CA ASN A 139 -21.07 -0.09 -5.06
C ASN A 139 -20.03 -0.77 -4.13
N GLY A 140 -20.05 -2.10 -4.05
CA GLY A 140 -19.23 -2.89 -3.13
C GLY A 140 -17.89 -3.28 -3.75
N VAL A 141 -16.83 -2.58 -3.36
CA VAL A 141 -15.44 -2.97 -3.62
C VAL A 141 -15.06 -4.00 -2.57
N ASP A 142 -15.64 -5.20 -2.65
CA ASP A 142 -15.56 -6.17 -1.55
C ASP A 142 -14.76 -7.39 -1.98
N SER A 143 -13.49 -7.20 -2.34
CA SER A 143 -12.52 -8.28 -2.14
C SER A 143 -11.75 -7.98 -0.86
N ASP A 144 -11.93 -8.82 0.15
CA ASP A 144 -11.27 -8.65 1.44
C ASP A 144 -9.80 -9.08 1.31
N ILE A 145 -8.89 -8.31 1.88
CA ILE A 145 -7.55 -8.82 2.18
C ILE A 145 -7.61 -9.54 3.51
N SER A 146 -7.42 -10.87 3.52
CA SER A 146 -7.40 -11.61 4.78
C SER A 146 -6.00 -11.54 5.39
N ALA A 147 -5.95 -11.22 6.68
CA ALA A 147 -4.71 -11.16 7.44
C ALA A 147 -4.33 -12.57 7.92
N ALA A 148 -3.13 -13.03 7.59
CA ALA A 148 -2.40 -13.95 8.43
C ALA A 148 -1.48 -13.09 9.32
N ALA A 149 -1.85 -12.92 10.59
CA ALA A 149 -1.00 -12.24 11.54
C ALA A 149 0.24 -13.11 11.83
N ALA A 150 1.41 -12.66 11.38
CA ALA A 150 2.68 -13.24 11.79
C ALA A 150 3.23 -12.38 12.92
N PHE A 151 3.01 -12.79 14.18
CA PHE A 151 3.56 -12.09 15.34
C PHE A 151 5.08 -12.24 15.35
N VAL A 152 5.78 -11.34 14.66
CA VAL A 152 7.21 -11.14 14.85
C VAL A 152 7.36 -10.09 15.93
N SER A 153 7.35 -10.55 17.19
CA SER A 153 7.92 -9.74 18.26
C SER A 153 9.39 -9.60 17.92
N ALA A 154 9.83 -8.39 17.55
CA ALA A 154 11.21 -8.03 17.75
C ALA A 154 11.44 -7.99 19.27
N THR A 155 11.57 -9.18 19.90
CA THR A 155 12.31 -9.30 21.14
C THR A 155 13.63 -8.63 20.85
N GLU A 156 13.89 -7.54 21.58
CA GLU A 156 15.17 -6.88 21.63
C GLU A 156 16.24 -7.95 21.51
N THR A 157 17.02 -7.93 20.43
CA THR A 157 18.31 -8.58 20.43
C THR A 157 19.08 -7.88 21.53
N ASN A 158 18.95 -8.41 22.76
CA ASN A 158 19.87 -8.19 23.85
C ASN A 158 21.21 -8.58 23.26
N THR A 159 21.90 -7.58 22.73
CA THR A 159 23.33 -7.62 22.54
C THR A 159 23.87 -7.70 23.96
N ASN A 160 23.96 -8.93 24.48
CA ASN A 160 24.81 -9.24 25.61
C ASN A 160 26.22 -8.90 25.14
N VAL A 161 26.62 -7.65 25.39
CA VAL A 161 28.00 -7.22 25.31
C VAL A 161 28.67 -7.85 26.52
N GLU A 162 29.08 -9.12 26.39
CA GLU A 162 30.05 -9.68 27.30
C GLU A 162 31.35 -8.86 27.12
N ARG A 163 31.70 -8.13 28.18
CA ARG A 163 32.98 -7.45 28.28
C ARG A 163 33.97 -8.47 28.82
N ASP A 164 34.91 -8.92 28.00
CA ASP A 164 36.13 -9.55 28.50
C ASP A 164 36.91 -8.54 29.36
N GLU A 165 37.68 -9.04 30.34
CA GLU A 165 38.42 -8.25 31.34
C GLU A 165 39.43 -7.24 30.73
N ASP A 166 39.71 -7.35 29.42
CA ASP A 166 40.61 -6.47 28.66
C ASP A 166 39.91 -5.41 27.80
N GLY A 167 38.58 -5.23 27.91
CA GLY A 167 37.86 -4.08 27.35
C GLY A 167 37.74 -4.01 25.82
N LYS A 168 37.91 -5.12 25.09
CA LYS A 168 37.83 -5.16 23.63
C LYS A 168 36.47 -5.67 23.15
N ILE A 169 35.72 -4.84 22.42
CA ILE A 169 34.39 -5.16 21.88
C ILE A 169 34.57 -5.93 20.55
N SER A 170 34.08 -7.17 20.47
CA SER A 170 34.02 -7.93 19.22
C SER A 170 32.57 -8.32 18.91
N SER A 171 31.93 -7.59 18.00
CA SER A 171 30.59 -7.95 17.50
C SER A 171 30.69 -9.13 16.52
N LYS A 172 30.21 -10.31 16.91
CA LYS A 172 29.93 -11.39 15.94
C LYS A 172 28.53 -11.17 15.37
N ILE A 173 28.47 -10.84 14.09
CA ILE A 173 27.23 -10.84 13.30
C ILE A 173 27.00 -12.30 12.88
N LEU A 174 25.88 -12.89 13.32
CA LEU A 174 25.31 -14.11 12.74
C LEU A 174 24.32 -13.73 11.64
#